data_AF-A0A957WFG5-F1
#
_entry.id   AF-A0A957WFG5-F1
#
_cell.length_a   1.000
_cell.length_b   1.000
_cell.length_c   1.000
_cell.angle_alpha   90.00
_cell.angle_beta   90.00
_cell.angle_gamma   90.00
#
_symmetry.space_group_name_H-M   'P 1'
#
loop_
_entity.id
_entity.type
_entity.pdbx_description
1 polymer ?
#
loop_
_entity_poly.entity_id
_entity_poly.type
_entity_poly.pdbx_seq_one_letter_code
_entity_poly.pdbx_strand_id
1 'polypeptide(L)' 'ETTLFLIASKTFTTQETMTNAHSARDWFLAAAKDEAAIAKHFAALSTNADAVTKFGIDPDNMFEFWDWVGGR' A
#
# COMPACT_ATOMS: atom_id res chain seq x y z
N GLU A 1 12.88 8.39 8.96
CA GLU A 1 11.41 8.43 9.03
C GLU A 1 10.89 7.39 10.01
N THR A 2 9.82 7.70 10.76
CA THR A 2 9.24 6.83 11.81
C THR A 2 7.77 6.47 11.53
N THR A 3 7.29 6.74 10.31
CA THR A 3 5.87 6.57 9.92
C THR A 3 5.68 5.27 9.16
N LEU A 4 4.60 4.54 9.45
CA LEU A 4 4.14 3.39 8.68
C LEU A 4 2.79 3.73 8.03
N PHE A 5 2.68 3.54 6.73
CA PHE A 5 1.44 3.72 5.96
C PHE A 5 0.75 2.39 5.75
N LEU A 6 -0.54 2.32 6.06
CA LEU A 6 -1.40 1.18 5.73
C LEU A 6 -2.41 1.58 4.65
N ILE A 7 -2.37 0.90 3.51
CA ILE A 7 -3.29 1.15 2.39
C ILE A 7 -4.37 0.08 2.42
N ALA A 8 -5.60 0.48 2.75
CA ALA A 8 -6.75 -0.40 2.76
C ALA A 8 -7.58 -0.25 1.48
N SER A 9 -7.48 -1.23 0.58
CA SER A 9 -8.34 -1.32 -0.62
C SER A 9 -8.40 -2.76 -1.11
N LYS A 10 -9.61 -3.31 -1.16
CA LYS A 10 -9.86 -4.69 -1.59
C LYS A 10 -9.26 -4.96 -2.96
N THR A 11 -9.64 -4.15 -3.94
CA THR A 11 -9.18 -4.30 -5.33
C THR A 11 -7.85 -3.62 -5.58
N PHE A 12 -7.38 -2.76 -4.67
CA PHE A 12 -6.19 -1.92 -4.85
C PHE A 12 -6.27 -1.00 -6.07
N THR A 13 -7.50 -0.62 -6.45
CA THR A 13 -7.79 0.23 -7.62
C THR A 13 -8.75 1.37 -7.31
N THR A 14 -9.27 1.45 -6.08
CA THR A 14 -10.16 2.54 -5.65
C THR A 14 -9.47 3.90 -5.89
N GLN A 15 -10.08 4.76 -6.69
CA GLN A 15 -9.43 5.96 -7.23
C GLN A 15 -8.94 6.89 -6.11
N GLU A 16 -9.79 7.16 -5.13
CA GLU A 16 -9.50 8.04 -4.01
C GLU A 16 -8.37 7.46 -3.16
N THR A 17 -8.43 6.17 -2.84
CA THR A 17 -7.39 5.47 -2.07
C THR A 17 -6.05 5.48 -2.79
N MET A 18 -6.02 5.18 -4.09
CA MET A 18 -4.77 5.12 -4.85
C MET A 18 -4.17 6.51 -5.08
N THR A 19 -5.00 7.53 -5.28
CA THR A 19 -4.54 8.93 -5.34
C THR A 19 -3.84 9.32 -4.04
N ASN A 20 -4.43 8.99 -2.90
CA ASN A 20 -3.84 9.26 -1.58
C ASN A 20 -2.57 8.42 -1.34
N ALA A 21 -2.58 7.14 -1.73
CA ALA A 21 -1.43 6.25 -1.59
C ALA A 21 -0.21 6.74 -2.39
N HIS A 22 -0.41 7.16 -3.63
CA HIS A 22 0.66 7.73 -4.44
C HIS A 22 1.17 9.05 -3.88
N SER A 23 0.27 9.93 -3.40
CA SER A 23 0.67 11.17 -2.74
C SER A 23 1.51 10.92 -1.48
N ALA A 24 1.14 9.93 -0.67
CA ALA A 24 1.90 9.52 0.51
C ALA A 24 3.27 8.92 0.14
N ARG A 25 3.32 8.08 -0.91
CA ARG A 25 4.56 7.50 -1.45
C ARG A 25 5.52 8.60 -1.91
N ASP A 26 5.03 9.56 -2.69
CA ASP A 26 5.86 10.63 -3.24
C ASP A 26 6.38 11.54 -2.13
N TRP A 27 5.54 11.89 -1.15
CA TRP A 27 5.95 12.64 0.04
C TRP A 27 7.05 11.90 0.82
N PHE A 28 6.87 10.60 1.05
CA PHE A 28 7.82 9.78 1.80
C PHE A 28 9.16 9.65 1.05
N LEU A 29 9.13 9.39 -0.26
CA LEU A 29 10.34 9.24 -1.08
C LEU A 29 11.13 10.53 -1.23
N ALA A 30 10.46 11.69 -1.18
CA ALA A 30 11.15 12.98 -1.14
C ALA A 30 12.07 13.11 0.09
N ALA A 31 11.68 12.51 1.22
CA ALA A 31 12.49 12.47 2.44
C ALA A 31 13.46 11.29 2.48
N ALA A 32 12.98 10.07 2.19
CA ALA A 32 13.76 8.83 2.28
C ALA A 32 14.84 8.71 1.19
N LYS A 33 14.60 9.28 0.00
CA LYS A 33 15.49 9.27 -1.17
C LYS A 33 15.91 7.88 -1.67
N ASP A 34 15.17 6.85 -1.28
CA ASP A 34 15.43 5.45 -1.65
C ASP A 34 14.10 4.71 -1.82
N GLU A 35 13.87 4.14 -3.00
CA GLU A 35 12.64 3.36 -3.27
C GLU A 35 12.58 2.06 -2.46
N ALA A 36 13.73 1.47 -2.09
CA ALA A 36 13.75 0.26 -1.27
C ALA A 36 13.17 0.50 0.14
N ALA A 37 13.04 1.76 0.57
CA ALA A 37 12.42 2.11 1.83
C ALA A 37 10.88 1.89 1.83
N ILE A 38 10.23 1.78 0.66
CA ILE A 38 8.79 1.50 0.56
C ILE A 38 8.45 0.18 1.27
N ALA A 39 9.26 -0.86 1.05
CA ALA A 39 9.06 -2.19 1.64
C ALA A 39 9.03 -2.18 3.17
N LYS A 40 9.60 -1.16 3.83
CA LYS A 40 9.64 -1.05 5.31
C LYS A 40 8.61 -0.08 5.88
N HIS A 41 8.03 0.78 5.04
CA HIS A 41 7.18 1.90 5.46
C HIS A 41 5.78 1.88 4.87
N PHE A 42 5.47 0.91 4.01
CA PHE A 42 4.14 0.70 3.43
C PHE A 42 3.72 -0.75 3.60
N ALA A 43 2.47 -0.93 4.03
CA ALA A 43 1.78 -2.21 4.11
C ALA A 43 0.41 -2.09 3.45
N ALA A 44 -0.17 -3.21 3.02
CA ALA A 44 -1.44 -3.23 2.32
C ALA A 44 -2.46 -4.15 3.01
N LEU A 45 -3.73 -3.73 3.03
CA LEU A 45 -4.87 -4.62 3.26
C LEU A 45 -5.60 -4.75 1.93
N SER A 46 -5.47 -5.90 1.28
CA SER A 46 -5.98 -6.11 -0.08
C SER A 46 -6.18 -7.58 -0.41
N THR A 47 -6.90 -7.87 -1.50
CA THR A 47 -6.92 -9.20 -2.14
C THR A 47 -6.11 -9.23 -3.44
N ASN A 48 -5.51 -8.11 -3.83
CA ASN A 48 -4.83 -7.94 -5.11
C ASN A 48 -3.29 -7.88 -4.94
N ALA A 49 -2.67 -9.04 -4.78
CA ALA A 49 -1.22 -9.15 -4.56
C ALA A 49 -0.38 -8.57 -5.71
N ASP A 50 -0.83 -8.70 -6.96
CA ASP A 50 -0.13 -8.18 -8.13
C ASP A 50 -0.06 -6.65 -8.10
N ALA A 51 -1.18 -5.99 -7.78
CA ALA A 51 -1.22 -4.53 -7.69
C ALA A 51 -0.42 -3.99 -6.49
N VAL A 52 -0.46 -4.70 -5.35
CA VAL A 52 0.34 -4.38 -4.16
C VAL A 52 1.83 -4.49 -4.46
N THR A 53 2.26 -5.59 -5.08
CA THR A 53 3.67 -5.80 -5.46
C THR A 53 4.12 -4.75 -6.49
N LYS A 54 3.27 -4.42 -7.46
CA LYS A 54 3.55 -3.36 -8.45
C LYS A 54 3.71 -1.98 -7.82
N PHE A 55 3.05 -1.71 -6.69
CA PHE A 55 3.23 -0.47 -5.93
C PHE A 55 4.60 -0.42 -5.22
N GLY A 56 5.24 -1.58 -5.01
CA GLY A 56 6.52 -1.73 -4.33
C GLY A 56 6.42 -2.17 -2.87
N ILE A 57 5.24 -2.62 -2.44
CA ILE A 57 5.04 -3.22 -1.11
C ILE A 57 5.49 -4.67 -1.16
N ASP A 58 6.24 -5.08 -0.13
CA ASP A 58 6.64 -6.46 0.06
C ASP A 58 5.38 -7.34 0.29
N PRO A 59 5.18 -8.45 -0.44
CA PRO A 59 4.08 -9.37 -0.20
C PRO A 59 3.97 -9.86 1.24
N ASP A 60 5.08 -9.97 1.99
CA ASP A 60 5.06 -10.34 3.41
C ASP A 60 4.43 -9.24 4.29
N ASN A 61 4.32 -8.01 3.78
CA ASN A 61 3.65 -6.86 4.40
C ASN A 61 2.25 -6.62 3.81
N MET A 62 1.69 -7.61 3.11
CA MET A 62 0.30 -7.62 2.67
C MET A 62 -0.55 -8.48 3.60
N PHE A 63 -1.62 -7.87 4.12
CA PHE A 63 -2.61 -8.53 4.96
C PHE A 63 -3.84 -8.84 4.11
N GLU A 64 -3.98 -10.11 3.73
CA GLU A 64 -5.10 -10.59 2.94
C GLU A 64 -6.40 -10.64 3.76
N PHE A 65 -7.53 -10.42 3.08
CA PHE A 65 -8.86 -10.72 3.58
C PHE A 65 -9.70 -11.34 2.46
N TRP A 66 -10.91 -11.81 2.75
CA TRP A 66 -11.66 -12.59 1.76
C TRP A 66 -12.72 -11.81 1.00
N ASP A 67 -13.08 -12.33 -0.17
CA ASP A 67 -14.13 -11.75 -1.00
C ASP A 67 -15.49 -11.70 -0.32
N TRP A 68 -15.77 -12.64 0.58
CA TRP A 68 -17.00 -12.69 1.38
C TRP A 68 -17.02 -11.69 2.55
N VAL A 69 -15.88 -11.04 2.86
CA VAL A 69 -15.85 -9.90 3.79
C VAL A 69 -16.30 -8.65 3.04
N GLY A 70 -17.50 -8.19 3.35
CA GLY A 70 -18.03 -6.91 2.88
C GLY A 70 -17.30 -5.73 3.55
N GLY A 71 -17.16 -4.62 2.84
CA GLY A 71 -16.49 -3.42 3.39
C GLY A 71 -17.32 -2.60 4.38
N ARG A 72 -18.53 -3.05 4.72
CA ARG A 72 -19.48 -2.38 5.61
C ARG A 72 -19.98 -3.36 6.67
#